data_AF-W9RV31-F1
#
_entry.id   AF-W9RV31-F1
#
_cell.length_a   1.000
_cell.length_b   1.000
_cell.length_c   1.000
_cell.angle_alpha   90.00
_cell.angle_beta   90.00
_cell.angle_gamma   90.00
#
_symmetry.space_group_name_H-M   'P 1'
#
loop_
_entity.id
_entity.type
_entity.pdbx_description
1 polymer ?
#
loop_
_entity_poly.entity_id
_entity_poly.type
_entity_poly.pdbx_seq_one_letter_code
_entity_poly.pdbx_strand_id
1 'polypeptide(L)'
;MEKLERERENAAAVVVDLESQAVEIGSRIKAMQSEPSKKKPLEKEKGILEEDVVKFNEMIEKLREKIAELERDLERREKALEEKVAEKDRVCKENEELRKRVETQTVKSRDVERMRRELQAVERDIGDAEMARNLWEEQSWDLDATLGQKLKEIEALAMECNQGMRRLKFGDGFQYALNAKGSTPAEVMGIDYKSTLKAPLASFAEDLKKNSMAKLEEFIPLQQESNDIANKVEGKRNHLARLESRINEVETKLHLLRKETQAYTSKCAADAKRMVEELEVDAHNLDIVEGDAADIKKASELKLQEAIKQNETEIQLCAQQFIALVDSVSKYKEYVQSKLMEMKNDLSETVTAVSDAYKGSWEPK
;
A
#
# COMPACT_ATOMS: atom_id res chain seq x y z
N MET A 1 41.27 -169.13 94.10
CA MET A 1 42.30 -168.20 94.61
C MET A 1 43.07 -167.48 93.50
N GLU A 2 43.16 -167.95 92.25
CA GLU A 2 43.87 -167.23 91.16
C GLU A 2 43.10 -166.10 90.43
N LYS A 3 41.87 -165.75 90.84
CA LYS A 3 41.08 -164.68 90.19
C LYS A 3 41.18 -163.31 90.88
N LEU A 4 41.62 -163.27 92.13
CA LEU A 4 41.66 -162.04 92.96
C LEU A 4 42.94 -161.21 92.79
N GLU A 5 44.03 -161.77 92.27
CA GLU A 5 45.29 -161.01 92.09
C GLU A 5 45.30 -160.12 90.84
N ARG A 6 44.60 -160.48 89.75
CA ARG A 6 44.58 -159.64 88.53
C ARG A 6 43.77 -158.36 88.66
N GLU A 7 42.80 -158.29 89.57
CA GLU A 7 41.98 -157.08 89.73
C GLU A 7 42.69 -155.96 90.50
N ARG A 8 43.70 -156.28 91.32
CA ARG A 8 44.43 -155.28 92.11
C ARG A 8 45.42 -154.46 91.27
N GLU A 9 46.09 -155.08 90.30
CA GLU A 9 47.10 -154.38 89.47
C GLU A 9 46.47 -153.32 88.54
N ASN A 10 45.24 -153.53 88.06
CA ASN A 10 44.56 -152.55 87.20
C ASN A 10 44.14 -151.26 87.93
N ALA A 11 43.84 -151.33 89.23
CA ALA A 11 43.40 -150.16 89.99
C ALA A 11 44.54 -149.13 90.23
N ALA A 12 45.80 -149.58 90.30
CA ALA A 12 46.94 -148.70 90.56
C ALA A 12 47.30 -147.81 89.35
N ALA A 13 47.11 -148.29 88.12
CA ALA A 13 47.45 -147.55 86.91
C ALA A 13 46.55 -146.31 86.68
N VAL A 14 45.29 -146.37 87.11
CA VAL A 14 44.31 -145.29 86.89
C VAL A 14 44.58 -144.05 87.75
N VAL A 15 45.18 -144.21 88.93
CA VAL A 15 45.41 -143.09 89.87
C VAL A 15 46.52 -142.16 89.37
N VAL A 16 47.55 -142.68 88.72
CA VAL A 16 48.69 -141.88 88.24
C VAL A 16 48.31 -140.94 87.10
N ASP A 17 47.33 -141.31 86.27
CA ASP A 17 46.93 -140.51 85.10
C ASP A 17 46.16 -139.23 85.50
N LEU A 18 45.35 -139.31 86.57
CA LEU A 18 44.54 -138.20 87.08
C LEU A 18 45.38 -137.08 87.72
N GLU A 19 46.52 -137.40 88.34
CA GLU A 19 47.40 -136.38 88.92
C GLU A 19 48.06 -135.49 87.86
N SER A 20 48.36 -136.04 86.68
CA SER A 20 48.95 -135.26 85.59
C SER A 20 48.00 -134.18 85.04
N GLN A 21 46.70 -134.49 84.95
CA GLN A 21 45.69 -133.56 84.44
C GLN A 21 45.45 -132.36 85.35
N ALA A 22 45.59 -132.53 86.68
CA ALA A 22 45.37 -131.44 87.63
C ALA A 22 46.44 -130.33 87.51
N VAL A 23 47.71 -130.72 87.25
CA VAL A 23 48.83 -129.77 87.12
C VAL A 23 48.69 -128.90 85.87
N GLU A 24 48.25 -129.48 84.75
CA GLU A 24 48.06 -128.76 83.50
C GLU A 24 46.98 -127.67 83.63
N ILE A 25 45.86 -127.97 84.29
CA ILE A 25 44.75 -127.02 84.48
C ILE A 25 45.17 -125.83 85.34
N GLY A 26 45.97 -126.06 86.39
CA GLY A 26 46.46 -124.99 87.26
C GLY A 26 47.32 -123.95 86.53
N SER A 27 48.11 -124.38 85.54
CA SER A 27 48.96 -123.49 84.76
C SER A 27 48.17 -122.56 83.82
N ARG A 28 47.05 -123.04 83.26
CA ARG A 28 46.19 -122.26 82.35
C ARG A 28 45.49 -121.07 83.01
N ILE A 29 45.14 -121.18 84.29
CA ILE A 29 44.40 -120.11 84.97
C ILE A 29 45.28 -118.88 85.23
N LYS A 30 46.55 -119.08 85.59
CA LYS A 30 47.48 -117.97 85.86
C LYS A 30 47.77 -117.12 84.61
N ALA A 31 47.79 -117.72 83.42
CA ALA A 31 48.02 -116.98 82.17
C ALA A 31 46.87 -116.03 81.80
N MET A 32 45.62 -116.35 82.19
CA MET A 32 44.45 -115.54 81.81
C MET A 32 44.27 -114.26 82.64
N GLN A 33 44.90 -114.16 83.83
CA GLN A 33 44.69 -113.03 84.75
C GLN A 33 45.64 -111.85 84.54
N SER A 34 46.75 -112.01 83.81
CA SER A 34 47.83 -111.02 83.76
C SER A 34 47.83 -110.04 82.57
N GLU A 35 46.84 -110.06 81.65
CA GLU A 35 46.78 -109.11 80.52
C GLU A 35 45.68 -108.02 80.68
N PRO A 36 46.03 -106.71 80.69
CA PRO A 36 45.06 -105.60 80.70
C PRO A 36 44.37 -105.42 79.33
N SER A 37 43.03 -105.32 79.34
CA SER A 37 42.14 -105.57 78.19
C SER A 37 41.97 -104.40 77.20
N LYS A 38 42.10 -104.70 75.89
CA LYS A 38 41.91 -103.86 74.68
C LYS A 38 40.48 -103.31 74.47
N LYS A 39 39.60 -103.39 75.47
CA LYS A 39 38.14 -103.26 75.34
C LYS A 39 37.65 -101.84 75.00
N LYS A 40 38.19 -100.79 75.63
CA LYS A 40 37.70 -99.41 75.45
C LYS A 40 37.87 -98.79 74.05
N PRO A 41 39.04 -98.89 73.37
CA PRO A 41 39.16 -98.38 71.99
C PRO A 41 38.29 -99.18 71.02
N LEU A 42 38.18 -100.50 71.21
CA LEU A 42 37.30 -101.37 70.42
C LEU A 42 35.81 -101.01 70.59
N GLU A 43 35.37 -100.57 71.78
CA GLU A 43 34.00 -100.09 71.99
C GLU A 43 33.70 -98.77 71.25
N LYS A 44 34.68 -97.86 71.14
CA LYS A 44 34.51 -96.64 70.34
C LYS A 44 34.48 -96.92 68.85
N GLU A 45 35.38 -97.77 68.37
CA GLU A 45 35.42 -98.20 66.97
C GLU A 45 34.15 -98.95 66.59
N LYS A 46 33.65 -99.82 67.48
CA LYS A 46 32.34 -100.47 67.34
C LYS A 46 31.20 -99.46 67.19
N GLY A 47 31.16 -98.40 68.01
CA GLY A 47 30.11 -97.37 67.91
C GLY A 47 30.11 -96.64 66.57
N ILE A 48 31.29 -96.28 66.04
CA ILE A 48 31.40 -95.65 64.72
C ILE A 48 30.94 -96.61 63.61
N LEU A 49 31.35 -97.88 63.70
CA LEU A 49 30.93 -98.91 62.74
C LEU A 49 29.42 -99.18 62.82
N GLU A 50 28.82 -99.17 64.01
CA GLU A 50 27.37 -99.29 64.19
C GLU A 50 26.62 -98.10 63.56
N GLU A 51 27.11 -96.87 63.73
CA GLU A 51 26.55 -95.69 63.04
C GLU A 51 26.65 -95.81 61.52
N ASP A 52 27.78 -96.29 61.00
CA ASP A 52 27.96 -96.47 59.56
C ASP A 52 27.09 -97.61 59.01
N VAL A 53 26.90 -98.70 59.77
CA VAL A 53 25.94 -99.76 59.43
C VAL A 53 24.51 -99.20 59.36
N VAL A 54 24.12 -98.31 60.29
CA VAL A 54 22.82 -97.65 60.23
C VAL A 54 22.70 -96.79 58.96
N LYS A 55 23.72 -95.97 58.63
CA LYS A 55 23.72 -95.16 57.40
C LYS A 55 23.65 -96.02 56.13
N PHE A 56 24.38 -97.14 56.09
CA PHE A 56 24.32 -98.06 54.95
C PHE A 56 22.95 -98.73 54.83
N ASN A 57 22.34 -99.13 55.94
CA ASN A 57 21.00 -99.68 55.92
C ASN A 57 19.96 -98.65 55.45
N GLU A 58 20.04 -97.40 55.90
CA GLU A 58 19.18 -96.33 55.38
C GLU A 58 19.39 -96.08 53.88
N MET A 59 20.62 -96.17 53.39
CA MET A 59 20.93 -96.03 51.97
C MET A 59 20.41 -97.22 51.16
N ILE A 60 20.54 -98.43 51.69
CA ILE A 60 20.02 -99.65 51.08
C ILE A 60 18.50 -99.58 50.99
N GLU A 61 17.80 -99.15 52.04
CA GLU A 61 16.35 -99.02 52.01
C GLU A 61 15.90 -97.97 50.98
N LYS A 62 16.56 -96.80 50.92
CA LYS A 62 16.29 -95.81 49.86
C LYS A 62 16.52 -96.36 48.45
N LEU A 63 17.55 -97.17 48.26
CA LEU A 63 17.82 -97.84 46.97
C LEU A 63 16.76 -98.90 46.67
N ARG A 64 16.31 -99.68 47.67
CA ARG A 64 15.22 -100.66 47.51
C ARG A 64 13.90 -99.97 47.14
N GLU A 65 13.56 -98.87 47.80
CA GLU A 65 12.39 -98.05 47.46
C GLU A 65 12.47 -97.55 46.01
N LYS A 66 13.63 -97.05 45.60
CA LYS A 66 13.86 -96.57 44.23
C LYS A 66 13.81 -97.69 43.19
N ILE A 67 14.33 -98.88 43.52
CA ILE A 67 14.21 -100.06 42.66
C ILE A 67 12.74 -100.45 42.51
N ALA A 68 11.98 -100.54 43.60
CA ALA A 68 10.56 -100.88 43.57
C ALA A 68 9.71 -99.82 42.83
N GLU A 69 10.10 -98.54 42.88
CA GLU A 69 9.50 -97.49 42.07
C GLU A 69 9.78 -97.68 40.58
N LEU A 70 11.04 -97.92 40.21
CA LEU A 70 11.44 -98.17 38.83
C LEU A 70 10.80 -99.44 38.25
N GLU A 71 10.66 -100.50 39.04
CA GLU A 71 9.97 -101.74 38.64
C GLU A 71 8.49 -101.48 38.35
N ARG A 72 7.79 -100.73 39.22
CA ARG A 72 6.39 -100.32 38.97
C ARG A 72 6.25 -99.43 37.75
N ASP A 73 7.22 -98.55 37.51
CA ASP A 73 7.28 -97.70 36.32
C ASP A 73 7.51 -98.52 35.05
N LEU A 74 8.38 -99.53 35.12
CA LEU A 74 8.70 -100.44 34.02
C LEU A 74 7.47 -101.27 33.65
N GLU A 75 6.81 -101.89 34.63
CA GLU A 75 5.60 -102.69 34.39
C GLU A 75 4.47 -101.84 33.78
N ARG A 76 4.32 -100.58 34.23
CA ARG A 76 3.37 -99.64 33.61
C ARG A 76 3.72 -99.33 32.16
N ARG A 77 5.01 -99.12 31.84
CA ARG A 77 5.47 -98.86 30.47
C ARG A 77 5.32 -100.10 29.58
N GLU A 78 5.56 -101.30 30.10
CA GLU A 78 5.38 -102.56 29.38
C GLU A 78 3.91 -102.77 29.00
N LYS A 79 2.97 -102.59 29.94
CA LYS A 79 1.53 -102.68 29.65
C LYS A 79 1.09 -101.65 28.60
N ALA A 80 1.55 -100.40 28.72
CA ALA A 80 1.24 -99.36 27.74
C ALA A 80 1.83 -99.67 26.34
N LEU A 81 3.01 -100.29 26.30
CA LEU A 81 3.64 -100.72 25.05
C LEU A 81 2.84 -101.87 24.41
N GLU A 82 2.41 -102.86 25.19
CA GLU A 82 1.57 -103.97 24.72
C GLU A 82 0.25 -103.46 24.11
N GLU A 83 -0.41 -102.52 24.78
CA GLU A 83 -1.62 -101.87 24.26
C GLU A 83 -1.37 -101.14 22.92
N LYS A 84 -0.25 -100.41 22.82
CA LYS A 84 0.13 -99.70 21.59
C LYS A 84 0.50 -100.65 20.45
N VAL A 85 1.14 -101.78 20.75
CA VAL A 85 1.42 -102.82 19.75
C VAL A 85 0.11 -103.42 19.24
N ALA A 86 -0.83 -103.73 20.14
CA ALA A 86 -2.14 -104.25 19.75
C ALA A 86 -2.96 -103.24 18.91
N GLU A 87 -2.91 -101.95 19.26
CA GLU A 87 -3.55 -100.88 18.48
C GLU A 87 -2.93 -100.75 17.09
N LYS A 88 -1.59 -100.71 16.99
CA LYS A 88 -0.87 -100.69 15.71
C LYS A 88 -1.28 -101.86 14.83
N ASP A 89 -1.33 -103.07 15.38
CA ASP A 89 -1.72 -104.26 14.62
C ASP A 89 -3.17 -104.21 14.12
N ARG A 90 -4.08 -103.63 14.90
CA ARG A 90 -5.46 -103.37 14.45
C ARG A 90 -5.50 -102.36 13.30
N VAL A 91 -4.79 -101.24 13.42
CA VAL A 91 -4.71 -100.19 12.38
C VAL A 91 -4.06 -100.73 11.10
N CYS A 92 -3.02 -101.56 11.22
CA CYS A 92 -2.40 -102.22 10.06
C CYS A 92 -3.40 -103.12 9.33
N LYS A 93 -4.17 -103.93 10.06
CA LYS A 93 -5.22 -104.78 9.47
C LYS A 93 -6.31 -103.95 8.80
N GLU A 94 -6.78 -102.90 9.46
CA GLU A 94 -7.80 -102.00 8.90
C GLU A 94 -7.30 -101.31 7.61
N ASN A 95 -6.05 -100.83 7.60
CA ASN A 95 -5.44 -100.23 6.41
C ASN A 95 -5.26 -101.23 5.28
N GLU A 96 -4.88 -102.48 5.57
CA GLU A 96 -4.82 -103.54 4.56
C GLU A 96 -6.21 -103.85 4.00
N GLU A 97 -7.25 -103.90 4.84
CA GLU A 97 -8.62 -104.07 4.39
C GLU A 97 -9.10 -102.89 3.54
N LEU A 98 -8.81 -101.65 3.95
CA LEU A 98 -9.09 -100.44 3.17
C LEU A 98 -8.38 -100.49 1.82
N ARG A 99 -7.09 -100.87 1.80
CA ARG A 99 -6.31 -101.00 0.57
C ARG A 99 -6.89 -102.07 -0.33
N LYS A 100 -7.25 -103.24 0.19
CA LYS A 100 -7.96 -104.29 -0.57
C LYS A 100 -9.29 -103.79 -1.10
N ARG A 101 -10.09 -103.06 -0.30
CA ARG A 101 -11.34 -102.44 -0.76
C ARG A 101 -11.08 -101.48 -1.92
N VAL A 102 -10.07 -100.61 -1.82
CA VAL A 102 -9.69 -99.67 -2.89
C VAL A 102 -9.15 -100.41 -4.13
N GLU A 103 -8.35 -101.47 -3.98
CA GLU A 103 -7.85 -102.27 -5.11
C GLU A 103 -8.96 -103.07 -5.79
N THR A 104 -9.96 -103.56 -5.03
CA THR A 104 -11.17 -104.19 -5.59
C THR A 104 -12.13 -103.19 -6.22
N GLN A 105 -12.09 -101.92 -5.77
CA GLN A 105 -12.68 -100.82 -6.52
C GLN A 105 -11.85 -100.65 -7.79
N THR A 106 -12.27 -101.34 -8.85
CA THR A 106 -11.77 -101.09 -10.20
C THR A 106 -12.17 -99.67 -10.58
N VAL A 107 -11.29 -98.71 -10.30
CA VAL A 107 -11.39 -97.37 -10.87
C VAL A 107 -11.28 -97.58 -12.37
N LYS A 108 -12.42 -97.51 -13.07
CA LYS A 108 -12.44 -97.67 -14.51
C LYS A 108 -11.58 -96.55 -15.07
N SER A 109 -10.59 -96.84 -15.91
CA SER A 109 -9.77 -95.81 -16.57
C SER A 109 -10.65 -94.72 -17.16
N ARG A 110 -11.75 -95.13 -17.81
CA ARG A 110 -12.81 -94.25 -18.33
C ARG A 110 -13.31 -93.21 -17.33
N ASP A 111 -13.47 -93.54 -16.06
CA ASP A 111 -13.93 -92.62 -15.01
C ASP A 111 -12.83 -91.61 -14.64
N VAL A 112 -11.56 -92.02 -14.63
CA VAL A 112 -10.41 -91.11 -14.47
C VAL A 112 -10.30 -90.14 -15.64
N GLU A 113 -10.43 -90.63 -16.88
CA GLU A 113 -10.44 -89.75 -18.05
C GLU A 113 -11.66 -88.83 -18.08
N ARG A 114 -12.81 -89.28 -17.58
CA ARG A 114 -14.00 -88.42 -17.42
C ARG A 114 -13.73 -87.32 -16.41
N MET A 115 -13.26 -87.66 -15.20
CA MET A 115 -12.91 -86.68 -14.16
C MET A 115 -11.85 -85.69 -14.64
N ARG A 116 -10.85 -86.16 -15.39
CA ARG A 116 -9.83 -85.28 -15.98
C ARG A 116 -10.42 -84.26 -16.96
N ARG A 117 -11.37 -84.67 -17.82
CA ARG A 117 -12.05 -83.75 -18.73
C ARG A 117 -12.96 -82.77 -18.00
N GLU A 118 -13.67 -83.24 -16.97
CA GLU A 118 -14.51 -82.39 -16.12
C GLU A 118 -13.66 -81.37 -15.36
N LEU A 119 -12.53 -81.78 -14.79
CA LEU A 119 -11.58 -80.88 -14.14
C LEU A 119 -11.04 -79.82 -15.13
N GLN A 120 -10.61 -80.22 -16.32
CA GLN A 120 -10.17 -79.29 -17.36
C GLN A 120 -11.28 -78.36 -17.88
N ALA A 121 -12.55 -78.76 -17.79
CA ALA A 121 -13.67 -77.87 -18.09
C ALA A 121 -13.84 -76.83 -16.99
N VAL A 122 -13.83 -77.27 -15.73
CA VAL A 122 -13.92 -76.37 -14.56
C VAL A 122 -12.74 -75.40 -14.51
N GLU A 123 -11.52 -75.83 -14.80
CA GLU A 123 -10.34 -74.95 -14.87
C GLU A 123 -10.49 -73.86 -15.94
N ARG A 124 -11.06 -74.21 -17.10
CA ARG A 124 -11.36 -73.23 -18.15
C ARG A 124 -12.46 -72.26 -17.72
N ASP A 125 -13.54 -72.76 -17.14
CA ASP A 125 -14.65 -71.94 -16.65
C ASP A 125 -14.19 -70.98 -15.54
N ILE A 126 -13.27 -71.41 -14.65
CA ILE A 126 -12.64 -70.56 -13.63
C ILE A 126 -11.81 -69.46 -14.31
N GLY A 127 -10.96 -69.81 -15.28
CA GLY A 127 -10.16 -68.82 -16.01
C GLY A 127 -11.01 -67.78 -16.73
N ASP A 128 -12.09 -68.21 -17.39
CA ASP A 128 -13.04 -67.31 -18.06
C ASP A 128 -13.77 -66.39 -17.05
N ALA A 129 -14.17 -66.92 -15.89
CA ALA A 129 -14.77 -66.13 -14.82
C ALA A 129 -13.79 -65.12 -14.19
N GLU A 130 -12.53 -65.48 -14.01
CA GLU A 130 -11.48 -64.59 -13.50
C GLU A 130 -11.19 -63.45 -14.49
N MET A 131 -11.10 -63.76 -15.80
CA MET A 131 -10.95 -62.73 -16.84
C MET A 131 -12.14 -61.77 -16.86
N ALA A 132 -13.37 -62.30 -16.77
CA ALA A 132 -14.57 -61.48 -16.69
C ALA A 132 -14.58 -60.59 -15.45
N ARG A 133 -14.20 -61.13 -14.27
CA ARG A 133 -14.09 -60.36 -13.03
C ARG A 133 -13.06 -59.23 -13.17
N ASN A 134 -11.87 -59.51 -13.69
CA ASN A 134 -10.83 -58.50 -13.84
C ASN A 134 -11.29 -57.35 -14.78
N LEU A 135 -12.00 -57.69 -15.86
CA LEU A 135 -12.58 -56.69 -16.75
C LEU A 135 -13.61 -55.80 -16.03
N TRP A 136 -14.49 -56.40 -15.21
CA TRP A 136 -15.46 -55.64 -14.41
C TRP A 136 -14.79 -54.79 -13.33
N GLU A 137 -13.71 -55.28 -12.72
CA GLU A 137 -12.92 -54.50 -11.75
C GLU A 137 -12.27 -53.29 -12.44
N GLU A 138 -11.64 -53.47 -13.60
CA GLU A 138 -11.06 -52.36 -14.39
C GLU A 138 -12.12 -51.31 -14.76
N GLN A 139 -13.28 -51.77 -15.26
CA GLN A 139 -14.40 -50.87 -15.57
C GLN A 139 -14.91 -50.13 -14.33
N SER A 140 -14.96 -50.79 -13.16
CA SER A 140 -15.34 -50.15 -11.90
C SER A 140 -14.33 -49.07 -11.49
N TRP A 141 -13.03 -49.36 -11.62
CA TRP A 141 -11.97 -48.40 -11.32
C TRP A 141 -12.01 -47.17 -12.23
N ASP A 142 -12.23 -47.36 -13.53
CA ASP A 142 -12.37 -46.27 -14.50
C ASP A 142 -13.60 -45.39 -14.22
N LEU A 143 -14.72 -46.02 -13.87
CA LEU A 143 -15.94 -45.32 -13.45
C LEU A 143 -15.72 -44.53 -12.17
N ASP A 144 -15.10 -45.12 -11.15
CA ASP A 144 -14.79 -44.44 -9.88
C ASP A 144 -13.83 -43.26 -10.09
N ALA A 145 -12.81 -43.41 -10.94
CA ALA A 145 -11.92 -42.33 -11.31
C ALA A 145 -12.66 -41.19 -12.02
N THR A 146 -13.53 -41.53 -12.96
CA THR A 146 -14.35 -40.55 -13.70
C THR A 146 -15.33 -39.82 -12.77
N LEU A 147 -16.02 -40.55 -11.88
CA LEU A 147 -16.93 -39.99 -10.88
C LEU A 147 -16.20 -39.06 -9.92
N GLY A 148 -15.03 -39.47 -9.43
CA GLY A 148 -14.18 -38.64 -8.57
C GLY A 148 -13.75 -37.34 -9.23
N GLN A 149 -13.39 -37.38 -10.51
CA GLN A 149 -13.06 -36.18 -11.27
C GLN A 149 -14.28 -35.27 -11.45
N LYS A 150 -15.45 -35.83 -11.79
CA LYS A 150 -16.69 -35.06 -11.93
C LYS A 150 -17.15 -34.43 -10.61
N LEU A 151 -16.97 -35.11 -9.49
CA LEU A 151 -17.29 -34.57 -8.17
C LEU A 151 -16.42 -33.35 -7.84
N LYS A 152 -15.11 -33.40 -8.13
CA LYS A 152 -14.21 -32.24 -7.97
C LYS A 152 -14.61 -31.05 -8.85
N GLU A 153 -15.02 -31.30 -10.09
CA GLU A 153 -15.54 -30.25 -10.98
C GLU A 153 -16.81 -29.61 -10.41
N ILE A 154 -17.72 -30.41 -9.86
CA ILE A 154 -18.94 -29.92 -9.19
C ILE A 154 -18.60 -29.13 -7.93
N GLU A 155 -17.62 -29.57 -7.13
CA GLU A 155 -17.11 -28.82 -5.97
C GLU A 155 -16.59 -27.44 -6.35
N ALA A 156 -15.78 -27.36 -7.42
CA ALA A 156 -15.28 -26.09 -7.92
C ALA A 156 -16.43 -25.15 -8.33
N LEU A 157 -17.38 -25.65 -9.13
CA LEU A 157 -18.53 -24.87 -9.58
C LEU A 157 -19.44 -24.44 -8.40
N ALA A 158 -19.67 -25.32 -7.42
CA ALA A 158 -20.45 -25.00 -6.23
C ALA A 158 -19.78 -23.89 -5.40
N MET A 159 -18.45 -23.93 -5.26
CA MET A 159 -17.68 -22.87 -4.59
C MET A 159 -17.79 -21.52 -5.33
N GLU A 160 -17.65 -21.52 -6.66
CA GLU A 160 -17.81 -20.32 -7.49
C GLU A 160 -19.21 -19.72 -7.37
N CYS A 161 -20.25 -20.56 -7.47
CA CYS A 161 -21.64 -20.15 -7.28
C CYS A 161 -21.87 -19.55 -5.89
N ASN A 162 -21.39 -20.21 -4.83
CA ASN A 162 -21.52 -19.71 -3.45
C ASN A 162 -20.75 -18.38 -3.25
N GLN A 163 -19.58 -18.22 -3.88
CA GLN A 163 -18.86 -16.94 -3.86
C GLN A 163 -19.62 -15.85 -4.61
N GLY A 164 -20.22 -16.17 -5.76
CA GLY A 164 -21.11 -15.29 -6.51
C GLY A 164 -22.29 -14.82 -5.68
N MET A 165 -23.01 -15.75 -5.04
CA MET A 165 -24.15 -15.45 -4.17
C MET A 165 -23.75 -14.53 -3.00
N ARG A 166 -22.60 -14.76 -2.36
CA ARG A 166 -22.07 -13.87 -1.32
C ARG A 166 -21.74 -12.46 -1.82
N ARG A 167 -21.10 -12.33 -2.99
CA ARG A 167 -20.81 -11.02 -3.60
C ARG A 167 -22.07 -10.23 -3.92
N LEU A 168 -23.10 -10.92 -4.40
CA LEU A 168 -24.41 -10.35 -4.68
C LEU A 168 -25.25 -10.10 -3.42
N LYS A 169 -24.79 -10.54 -2.23
CA LYS A 169 -25.57 -10.57 -0.99
C LYS A 169 -26.95 -11.23 -1.20
N PHE A 170 -26.96 -12.26 -2.03
CA PHE A 170 -28.13 -13.09 -2.28
C PHE A 170 -28.31 -13.99 -1.05
N GLY A 171 -29.49 -13.94 -0.43
CA GLY A 171 -29.73 -14.27 1.00
C GLY A 171 -29.07 -15.54 1.56
N ASP A 172 -28.84 -15.55 2.87
CA ASP A 172 -27.98 -16.52 3.57
C ASP A 172 -28.46 -17.99 3.54
N GLY A 173 -29.69 -18.25 3.08
CA GLY A 173 -30.28 -19.59 2.98
C GLY A 173 -30.04 -20.31 1.65
N PHE A 174 -29.36 -19.68 0.69
CA PHE A 174 -29.18 -20.19 -0.67
C PHE A 174 -27.72 -20.54 -0.91
N GLN A 175 -27.24 -21.65 -0.36
CA GLN A 175 -25.86 -22.13 -0.57
C GLN A 175 -25.87 -23.60 -0.99
N TYR A 176 -25.04 -23.92 -1.98
CA TYR A 176 -24.76 -25.30 -2.35
C TYR A 176 -23.91 -25.96 -1.26
N ALA A 177 -24.36 -27.11 -0.77
CA ALA A 177 -23.69 -27.89 0.26
C ALA A 177 -23.60 -29.34 -0.24
N LEU A 178 -22.46 -29.68 -0.86
CA LEU A 178 -22.35 -30.92 -1.60
C LEU A 178 -22.37 -32.16 -0.68
N ASN A 179 -23.10 -33.18 -1.10
CA ASN A 179 -23.16 -34.48 -0.43
C ASN A 179 -22.79 -35.60 -1.41
N ALA A 180 -21.59 -36.15 -1.25
CA ALA A 180 -21.08 -37.24 -2.09
C ALA A 180 -21.92 -38.54 -2.00
N LYS A 181 -22.75 -38.70 -0.97
CA LYS A 181 -23.62 -39.87 -0.78
C LYS A 181 -25.05 -39.66 -1.30
N GLY A 182 -25.33 -38.52 -1.92
CA GLY A 182 -26.64 -38.22 -2.49
C GLY A 182 -26.98 -39.16 -3.64
N SER A 183 -28.22 -39.64 -3.69
CA SER A 183 -28.73 -40.47 -4.79
C SER A 183 -29.50 -39.65 -5.83
N THR A 184 -29.89 -38.42 -5.49
CA THR A 184 -30.54 -37.48 -6.41
C THR A 184 -29.72 -36.21 -6.60
N PRO A 185 -29.86 -35.47 -7.72
CA PRO A 185 -29.15 -34.21 -7.93
C PRO A 185 -29.40 -33.17 -6.82
N ALA A 186 -30.61 -33.11 -6.26
CA ALA A 186 -30.92 -32.20 -5.15
C ALA A 186 -30.18 -32.59 -3.86
N GLU A 187 -30.09 -33.89 -3.57
CA GLU A 187 -29.31 -34.39 -2.43
C GLU A 187 -27.82 -34.15 -2.62
N VAL A 188 -27.28 -34.43 -3.82
CA VAL A 188 -25.87 -34.21 -4.13
C VAL A 188 -25.51 -32.73 -4.03
N MET A 189 -26.40 -31.83 -4.45
CA MET A 189 -26.15 -30.38 -4.41
C MET A 189 -26.47 -29.74 -3.04
N GLY A 190 -27.16 -30.46 -2.15
CA GLY A 190 -27.68 -29.97 -0.86
C GLY A 190 -28.88 -29.02 -0.96
N ILE A 191 -29.24 -28.61 -2.18
CA ILE A 191 -30.33 -27.68 -2.47
C ILE A 191 -30.87 -27.96 -3.87
N ASP A 192 -32.20 -27.93 -4.02
CA ASP A 192 -32.81 -28.08 -5.34
C ASP A 192 -32.87 -26.76 -6.09
N TYR A 193 -32.23 -26.72 -7.26
CA TYR A 193 -32.24 -25.54 -8.11
C TYR A 193 -33.65 -25.16 -8.57
N LYS A 194 -34.46 -26.15 -8.99
CA LYS A 194 -35.74 -25.87 -9.65
C LYS A 194 -36.80 -25.34 -8.67
N SER A 195 -36.92 -25.95 -7.50
CA SER A 195 -37.92 -25.58 -6.50
C SER A 195 -37.46 -24.46 -5.57
N THR A 196 -36.17 -24.39 -5.22
CA THR A 196 -35.70 -23.54 -4.13
C THR A 196 -34.93 -22.31 -4.63
N LEU A 197 -34.04 -22.45 -5.62
CA LEU A 197 -33.18 -21.33 -6.06
C LEU A 197 -33.75 -20.50 -7.22
N LYS A 198 -34.40 -21.16 -8.19
CA LYS A 198 -34.75 -20.52 -9.47
C LYS A 198 -35.69 -19.32 -9.30
N ALA A 199 -36.75 -19.47 -8.50
CA ALA A 199 -37.72 -18.39 -8.31
C ALA A 199 -37.13 -17.18 -7.54
N PRO A 200 -36.44 -17.36 -6.40
CA PRO A 200 -35.76 -16.26 -5.73
C PRO A 200 -34.70 -15.56 -6.60
N LEU A 201 -33.92 -16.31 -7.39
CA LEU A 201 -32.93 -15.73 -8.31
C LEU A 201 -33.60 -14.87 -9.39
N ALA A 202 -34.69 -15.36 -9.98
CA ALA A 202 -35.45 -14.61 -10.97
C ALA A 202 -36.05 -13.32 -10.39
N SER A 203 -36.64 -13.41 -9.18
CA SER A 203 -37.15 -12.23 -8.48
C SER A 203 -36.03 -11.21 -8.21
N PHE A 204 -34.89 -11.67 -7.70
CA PHE A 204 -33.75 -10.80 -7.42
C PHE A 204 -33.20 -10.13 -8.68
N ALA A 205 -33.16 -10.85 -9.81
CA ALA A 205 -32.73 -10.28 -11.09
C ALA A 205 -33.69 -9.20 -11.59
N GLU A 206 -35.01 -9.41 -11.48
CA GLU A 206 -36.01 -8.41 -11.84
C GLU A 206 -35.98 -7.20 -10.89
N ASP A 207 -35.79 -7.40 -9.59
CA ASP A 207 -35.64 -6.32 -8.60
C ASP A 207 -34.39 -5.48 -8.89
N LEU A 208 -33.26 -6.13 -9.20
CA LEU A 208 -32.03 -5.47 -9.60
C LEU A 208 -32.24 -4.65 -10.88
N LYS A 209 -32.89 -5.23 -11.89
CA LYS A 209 -33.20 -4.54 -13.15
C LYS A 209 -34.10 -3.34 -12.90
N LYS A 210 -35.19 -3.49 -12.15
CA LYS A 210 -36.11 -2.41 -11.79
C LYS A 210 -35.40 -1.28 -11.04
N ASN A 211 -34.57 -1.62 -10.05
CA ASN A 211 -33.79 -0.63 -9.30
C ASN A 211 -32.77 0.08 -10.20
N SER A 212 -32.07 -0.65 -11.06
CA SER A 212 -31.12 -0.07 -12.01
C SER A 212 -31.79 0.86 -13.02
N MET A 213 -32.97 0.49 -13.52
CA MET A 213 -33.79 1.31 -14.41
C MET A 213 -34.28 2.57 -13.69
N ALA A 214 -34.78 2.44 -12.45
CA ALA A 214 -35.20 3.58 -11.66
C ALA A 214 -34.06 4.58 -11.43
N LYS A 215 -32.85 4.10 -11.09
CA LYS A 215 -31.66 4.94 -10.97
C LYS A 215 -31.25 5.60 -12.28
N LEU A 216 -31.41 4.90 -13.40
CA LEU A 216 -31.15 5.46 -14.72
C LEU A 216 -32.15 6.56 -15.07
N GLU A 217 -33.44 6.33 -14.78
CA GLU A 217 -34.51 7.31 -14.95
C GLU A 217 -34.30 8.54 -14.05
N GLU A 218 -33.79 8.37 -12.83
CA GLU A 218 -33.37 9.48 -11.95
C GLU A 218 -32.13 10.22 -12.47
N PHE A 219 -31.21 9.52 -13.14
CA PHE A 219 -29.98 10.12 -13.67
C PHE A 219 -30.23 11.01 -14.88
N ILE A 220 -31.17 10.65 -15.76
CA ILE A 220 -31.51 11.41 -16.98
C ILE A 220 -31.85 12.89 -16.70
N PRO A 221 -32.78 13.24 -15.79
CA PRO A 221 -33.11 14.64 -15.50
C PRO A 221 -31.93 15.38 -14.85
N LEU A 222 -31.15 14.73 -13.99
CA LEU A 222 -29.95 15.33 -13.40
C LEU A 222 -28.89 15.65 -14.47
N GLN A 223 -28.73 14.77 -15.47
CA GLN A 223 -27.84 15.01 -16.59
C GLN A 223 -28.34 16.17 -17.47
N GLN A 224 -29.65 16.26 -17.71
CA GLN A 224 -30.25 17.39 -18.43
C GLN A 224 -30.06 18.71 -17.67
N GLU A 225 -30.31 18.73 -16.36
CA GLU A 225 -30.09 19.89 -15.50
C GLU A 225 -28.62 20.33 -15.51
N SER A 226 -27.69 19.37 -15.40
CA SER A 226 -26.25 19.64 -15.49
C SER A 226 -25.87 20.30 -16.82
N ASN A 227 -26.42 19.81 -17.94
CA ASN A 227 -26.16 20.39 -19.27
C ASN A 227 -26.73 21.80 -19.40
N ASP A 228 -27.93 22.05 -18.86
CA ASP A 228 -28.55 23.38 -18.86
C ASP A 228 -27.75 24.38 -18.03
N ILE A 229 -27.22 23.94 -16.87
CA ILE A 229 -26.33 24.76 -16.05
C ILE A 229 -25.03 25.05 -16.80
N ALA A 230 -24.42 24.06 -17.46
CA ALA A 230 -23.21 24.25 -18.25
C ALA A 230 -23.42 25.27 -19.39
N ASN A 231 -24.54 25.16 -20.11
CA ASN A 231 -24.91 26.12 -21.15
C ASN A 231 -25.11 27.55 -20.60
N LYS A 232 -25.74 27.69 -19.43
CA LYS A 232 -25.90 28.99 -18.74
C LYS A 232 -24.55 29.58 -18.31
N VAL A 233 -23.64 28.75 -17.81
CA VAL A 233 -22.28 29.17 -17.43
C VAL A 233 -21.51 29.66 -18.66
N GLU A 234 -21.56 28.91 -19.76
CA GLU A 234 -20.90 29.29 -21.00
C GLU A 234 -21.49 30.58 -21.60
N GLY A 235 -22.82 30.75 -21.55
CA GLY A 235 -23.47 32.00 -21.93
C GLY A 235 -22.99 33.20 -21.11
N LYS A 236 -22.84 33.05 -19.78
CA LYS A 236 -22.29 34.08 -18.89
C LYS A 236 -20.81 34.35 -19.19
N ARG A 237 -20.01 33.32 -19.46
CA ARG A 237 -18.60 33.42 -19.82
C ARG A 237 -18.40 34.27 -21.08
N ASN A 238 -19.19 34.00 -22.12
CA ASN A 238 -19.17 34.77 -23.37
C ASN A 238 -19.66 36.21 -23.18
N HIS A 239 -20.59 36.46 -22.27
CA HIS A 239 -20.98 37.83 -21.92
C HIS A 239 -19.85 38.58 -21.20
N LEU A 240 -19.18 37.94 -20.23
CA LEU A 240 -18.03 38.52 -19.53
C LEU A 240 -16.90 38.86 -20.51
N ALA A 241 -16.54 37.96 -21.42
CA ALA A 241 -15.51 38.22 -22.43
C ALA A 241 -15.83 39.44 -23.32
N ARG A 242 -17.11 39.63 -23.67
CA ARG A 242 -17.55 40.84 -24.40
C ARG A 242 -17.42 42.12 -23.56
N LEU A 243 -17.75 42.05 -22.26
CA LEU A 243 -17.60 43.19 -21.35
C LEU A 243 -16.13 43.54 -21.15
N GLU A 244 -15.26 42.56 -20.95
CA GLU A 244 -13.81 42.75 -20.84
C GLU A 244 -13.23 43.41 -22.10
N SER A 245 -13.62 42.94 -23.29
CA SER A 245 -13.21 43.57 -24.56
C SER A 245 -13.62 45.05 -24.62
N ARG A 246 -14.86 45.37 -24.22
CA ARG A 246 -15.35 46.76 -24.20
C ARG A 246 -14.64 47.62 -23.16
N ILE A 247 -14.32 47.07 -21.99
CA ILE A 247 -13.53 47.76 -20.96
C ILE A 247 -12.16 48.11 -21.53
N ASN A 248 -11.46 47.15 -22.14
CA ASN A 248 -10.16 47.39 -22.77
C ASN A 248 -10.24 48.47 -23.87
N GLU A 249 -11.29 48.45 -24.70
CA GLU A 249 -11.51 49.50 -25.72
C GLU A 249 -11.69 50.89 -25.09
N VAL A 250 -12.47 51.00 -24.00
CA VAL A 250 -12.67 52.27 -23.30
C VAL A 250 -11.39 52.73 -22.60
N GLU A 251 -10.64 51.82 -21.98
CA GLU A 251 -9.36 52.14 -21.33
C GLU A 251 -8.33 52.66 -22.33
N THR A 252 -8.23 52.05 -23.52
CA THR A 252 -7.33 52.54 -24.58
C THR A 252 -7.73 53.93 -25.08
N LYS A 253 -9.03 54.20 -25.26
CA LYS A 253 -9.55 55.52 -25.61
C LYS A 253 -9.26 56.57 -24.52
N LEU A 254 -9.48 56.23 -23.25
CA LEU A 254 -9.19 57.10 -22.11
C LEU A 254 -7.69 57.43 -22.03
N HIS A 255 -6.84 56.44 -22.23
CA HIS A 255 -5.39 56.63 -22.24
C HIS A 255 -4.94 57.56 -23.38
N LEU A 256 -5.52 57.43 -24.57
CA LEU A 256 -5.27 58.34 -25.70
C LEU A 256 -5.68 59.78 -25.34
N LEU A 257 -6.92 59.97 -24.88
CA LEU A 257 -7.45 61.28 -24.51
C LEU A 257 -6.63 61.94 -23.40
N ARG A 258 -6.15 61.15 -22.43
CA ARG A 258 -5.26 61.64 -21.37
C ARG A 258 -3.94 62.14 -21.92
N LYS A 259 -3.33 61.43 -22.88
CA LYS A 259 -2.10 61.87 -23.55
C LYS A 259 -2.32 63.15 -24.36
N GLU A 260 -3.41 63.23 -25.13
CA GLU A 260 -3.77 64.43 -25.88
C GLU A 260 -3.99 65.63 -24.96
N THR A 261 -4.73 65.43 -23.87
CA THR A 261 -4.97 66.49 -22.87
C THR A 261 -3.64 66.96 -22.27
N GLN A 262 -2.75 66.04 -21.86
CA GLN A 262 -1.45 66.39 -21.30
C GLN A 262 -0.57 67.15 -22.32
N ALA A 263 -0.56 66.73 -23.59
CA ALA A 263 0.16 67.42 -24.65
C ALA A 263 -0.40 68.83 -24.89
N TYR A 264 -1.73 68.98 -24.92
CA TYR A 264 -2.40 70.26 -25.06
C TYR A 264 -2.08 71.19 -23.88
N THR A 265 -2.20 70.71 -22.63
CA THR A 265 -1.82 71.47 -21.44
C THR A 265 -0.37 71.92 -21.47
N SER A 266 0.56 71.04 -21.89
CA SER A 266 1.98 71.37 -22.01
C SER A 266 2.23 72.44 -23.08
N LYS A 267 1.52 72.34 -24.22
CA LYS A 267 1.58 73.35 -25.29
C LYS A 267 1.05 74.69 -24.83
N CYS A 268 -0.11 74.74 -24.18
CA CYS A 268 -0.67 75.97 -23.65
C CYS A 268 0.25 76.62 -22.61
N ALA A 269 0.89 75.84 -21.74
CA ALA A 269 1.86 76.35 -20.79
C ALA A 269 3.09 76.96 -21.50
N ALA A 270 3.61 76.31 -22.55
CA ALA A 270 4.72 76.83 -23.34
C ALA A 270 4.34 78.10 -24.13
N ASP A 271 3.15 78.12 -24.75
CA ASP A 271 2.63 79.28 -25.48
C ASP A 271 2.40 80.47 -24.54
N ALA A 272 1.83 80.24 -23.34
CA ALA A 272 1.68 81.27 -22.31
C ALA A 272 3.03 81.82 -21.85
N LYS A 273 4.02 80.95 -21.63
CA LYS A 273 5.38 81.38 -21.27
C LYS A 273 6.01 82.24 -22.37
N ARG A 274 5.88 81.83 -23.63
CA ARG A 274 6.38 82.59 -24.78
C ARG A 274 5.71 83.96 -24.89
N MET A 275 4.39 84.04 -24.70
CA MET A 275 3.66 85.32 -24.71
C MET A 275 4.14 86.25 -23.60
N VAL A 276 4.42 85.73 -22.39
CA VAL A 276 4.98 86.54 -21.31
C VAL A 276 6.39 87.04 -21.67
N GLU A 277 7.26 86.15 -22.18
CA GLU A 277 8.61 86.52 -22.64
C GLU A 277 8.55 87.59 -23.78
N GLU A 278 7.61 87.46 -24.72
CA GLU A 278 7.38 88.46 -25.79
C GLU A 278 6.89 89.80 -25.22
N LEU A 279 5.94 89.80 -24.29
CA LEU A 279 5.44 91.02 -23.64
C LEU A 279 6.52 91.72 -22.81
N GLU A 280 7.41 90.98 -22.15
CA GLU A 280 8.55 91.55 -21.41
C GLU A 280 9.53 92.25 -22.35
N VAL A 281 9.82 91.65 -23.52
CA VAL A 281 10.65 92.28 -24.57
C VAL A 281 9.98 93.51 -25.16
N ASP A 282 8.69 93.44 -25.47
CA ASP A 282 7.94 94.57 -26.03
C ASP A 282 7.81 95.72 -25.03
N ALA A 283 7.60 95.43 -23.73
CA ALA A 283 7.62 96.43 -22.68
C ALA A 283 8.98 97.12 -22.59
N HIS A 284 10.08 96.36 -22.65
CA HIS A 284 11.42 96.94 -22.66
C HIS A 284 11.68 97.81 -23.90
N ASN A 285 11.22 97.38 -25.08
CA ASN A 285 11.31 98.18 -26.31
C ASN A 285 10.49 99.47 -26.21
N LEU A 286 9.29 99.42 -25.63
CA LEU A 286 8.45 100.58 -25.38
C LEU A 286 9.13 101.58 -24.44
N ASP A 287 9.76 101.12 -23.36
CA ASP A 287 10.51 101.97 -22.44
C ASP A 287 11.65 102.71 -23.16
N ILE A 288 12.37 102.03 -24.07
CA ILE A 288 13.42 102.65 -24.90
C ILE A 288 12.83 103.74 -25.79
N VAL A 289 11.75 103.42 -26.53
CA VAL A 289 11.11 104.37 -27.45
C VAL A 289 10.52 105.57 -26.69
N GLU A 290 9.94 105.36 -25.51
CA GLU A 290 9.44 106.43 -24.66
C GLU A 290 10.59 107.35 -24.19
N GLY A 291 11.73 106.76 -23.80
CA GLY A 291 12.95 107.52 -23.50
C GLY A 291 13.44 108.36 -24.68
N ASP A 292 13.56 107.76 -25.86
CA ASP A 292 13.97 108.46 -27.09
C ASP A 292 12.99 109.60 -27.44
N ALA A 293 11.68 109.36 -27.33
CA ALA A 293 10.65 110.36 -27.59
C ALA A 293 10.71 111.53 -26.58
N ALA A 294 10.97 111.24 -25.30
CA ALA A 294 11.15 112.25 -24.27
C ALA A 294 12.38 113.13 -24.54
N ASP A 295 13.48 112.51 -24.98
CA ASP A 295 14.71 113.23 -25.36
C ASP A 295 14.52 114.10 -26.60
N ILE A 296 13.84 113.58 -27.64
CA ILE A 296 13.47 114.36 -28.84
C ILE A 296 12.58 115.55 -28.46
N LYS A 297 11.55 115.34 -27.63
CA LYS A 297 10.68 116.41 -27.14
C LYS A 297 11.49 117.50 -26.45
N LYS A 298 12.34 117.14 -25.48
CA LYS A 298 13.21 118.09 -24.76
C LYS A 298 14.14 118.86 -25.71
N ALA A 299 14.74 118.17 -26.67
CA ALA A 299 15.58 118.81 -27.69
C ALA A 299 14.79 119.80 -28.56
N SER A 300 13.56 119.45 -28.96
CA SER A 300 12.68 120.34 -29.72
C SER A 300 12.22 121.56 -28.94
N GLU A 301 11.89 121.40 -27.65
CA GLU A 301 11.49 122.50 -26.76
C GLU A 301 12.62 123.51 -26.60
N LEU A 302 13.86 123.03 -26.43
CA LEU A 302 15.05 123.87 -26.39
C LEU A 302 15.24 124.66 -27.70
N LYS A 303 15.15 123.99 -28.86
CA LYS A 303 15.24 124.65 -30.17
C LYS A 303 14.15 125.71 -30.36
N LEU A 304 12.92 125.43 -29.93
CA LEU A 304 11.82 126.40 -30.00
C LEU A 304 12.10 127.63 -29.14
N GLN A 305 12.59 127.44 -27.90
CA GLN A 305 12.98 128.56 -27.04
C GLN A 305 14.10 129.42 -27.64
N GLU A 306 15.10 128.79 -28.27
CA GLU A 306 16.16 129.51 -28.99
C GLU A 306 15.60 130.32 -30.16
N ALA A 307 14.72 129.72 -30.97
CA ALA A 307 14.08 130.40 -32.09
C ALA A 307 13.19 131.58 -31.65
N ILE A 308 12.44 131.43 -30.55
CA ILE A 308 11.65 132.52 -29.97
C ILE A 308 12.56 133.69 -29.56
N LYS A 309 13.65 133.42 -28.83
CA LYS A 309 14.61 134.45 -28.42
C LYS A 309 15.19 135.18 -29.63
N GLN A 310 15.61 134.44 -30.66
CA GLN A 310 16.17 135.04 -31.87
C GLN A 310 15.16 135.93 -32.59
N ASN A 311 13.92 135.46 -32.79
CA ASN A 311 12.87 136.26 -33.40
C ASN A 311 12.54 137.52 -32.57
N GLU A 312 12.55 137.42 -31.25
CA GLU A 312 12.32 138.56 -30.36
C GLU A 312 13.43 139.62 -30.49
N THR A 313 14.69 139.20 -30.64
CA THR A 313 15.79 140.13 -30.96
C THR A 313 15.63 140.80 -32.32
N GLU A 314 15.16 140.07 -33.34
CA GLU A 314 14.91 140.64 -34.67
C GLU A 314 13.75 141.65 -34.65
N ILE A 315 12.66 141.36 -33.94
CA ILE A 315 11.53 142.27 -33.75
C ILE A 315 11.99 143.57 -33.08
N GLN A 316 12.79 143.47 -32.02
CA GLN A 316 13.33 144.65 -31.32
C GLN A 316 14.20 145.50 -32.25
N LEU A 317 15.03 144.86 -33.09
CA LEU A 317 15.90 145.56 -34.04
C LEU A 317 15.08 146.27 -35.13
N CYS A 318 14.05 145.61 -35.66
CA CYS A 318 13.09 146.20 -36.58
C CYS A 318 12.33 147.39 -35.95
N ALA A 319 11.90 147.26 -34.70
CA ALA A 319 11.23 148.35 -33.98
C ALA A 319 12.15 149.58 -33.81
N GLN A 320 13.43 149.36 -33.48
CA GLN A 320 14.43 150.44 -33.40
C GLN A 320 14.63 151.14 -34.76
N GLN A 321 14.74 150.37 -35.84
CA GLN A 321 14.85 150.92 -37.20
C GLN A 321 13.60 151.76 -37.57
N PHE A 322 12.41 151.29 -37.21
CA PHE A 322 11.16 152.00 -37.48
C PHE A 322 11.07 153.33 -36.73
N ILE A 323 11.46 153.36 -35.46
CA ILE A 323 11.51 154.59 -34.65
C ILE A 323 12.46 155.61 -35.28
N ALA A 324 13.67 155.17 -35.69
CA ALA A 324 14.64 156.05 -36.34
C ALA A 324 14.09 156.66 -37.65
N LEU A 325 13.32 155.89 -38.43
CA LEU A 325 12.66 156.38 -39.63
C LEU A 325 11.60 157.43 -39.31
N VAL A 326 10.73 157.19 -38.32
CA VAL A 326 9.69 158.14 -37.88
C VAL A 326 10.31 159.47 -37.46
N ASP A 327 11.40 159.46 -36.71
CA ASP A 327 12.12 160.67 -36.31
C ASP A 327 12.65 161.47 -37.52
N SER A 328 13.16 160.79 -38.54
CA SER A 328 13.63 161.44 -39.77
C SER A 328 12.49 162.13 -40.54
N VAL A 329 11.32 161.49 -40.60
CA VAL A 329 10.12 162.03 -41.26
C VAL A 329 9.58 163.24 -40.49
N SER A 330 9.57 163.19 -39.15
CA SER A 330 9.17 164.33 -38.32
C SER A 330 10.07 165.55 -38.53
N LYS A 331 11.41 165.36 -38.57
CA LYS A 331 12.36 166.44 -38.87
C LYS A 331 12.13 167.05 -40.26
N TYR A 332 11.84 166.23 -41.27
CA TYR A 332 11.53 166.73 -42.62
C TYR A 332 10.22 167.53 -42.65
N LYS A 333 9.20 167.09 -41.91
CA LYS A 333 7.93 167.81 -41.79
C LYS A 333 8.11 169.21 -41.18
N GLU A 334 8.89 169.31 -40.10
CA GLU A 334 9.21 170.61 -39.46
C GLU A 334 9.94 171.56 -40.42
N TYR A 335 10.91 171.05 -41.18
CA TYR A 335 11.63 171.81 -42.20
C TYR A 335 10.68 172.40 -43.27
N VAL A 336 9.79 171.58 -43.83
CA VAL A 336 8.80 172.01 -44.83
C VAL A 336 7.85 173.06 -44.26
N GLN A 337 7.40 172.88 -43.03
CA GLN A 337 6.47 173.80 -42.38
C GLN A 337 7.09 175.17 -42.11
N SER A 338 8.38 175.22 -41.74
CA SER A 338 9.15 176.47 -41.63
C SER A 338 9.24 177.19 -42.97
N LYS A 339 9.46 176.45 -44.06
CA LYS A 339 9.65 177.05 -45.39
C LYS A 339 8.35 177.58 -46.01
N LEU A 340 7.22 176.96 -45.69
CA LEU A 340 5.88 177.46 -46.02
C LEU A 340 5.53 178.78 -45.32
N MET A 341 5.95 178.95 -44.05
CA MET A 341 5.73 180.21 -43.33
C MET A 341 6.52 181.37 -43.93
N GLU A 342 7.73 181.12 -44.42
CA GLU A 342 8.57 182.11 -45.10
C GLU A 342 7.91 182.60 -46.41
N MET A 343 7.49 181.67 -47.28
CA MET A 343 6.80 182.01 -48.54
C MET A 343 5.51 182.81 -48.32
N LYS A 344 4.79 182.56 -47.21
CA LYS A 344 3.56 183.27 -46.88
C LYS A 344 3.82 184.75 -46.55
N ASN A 345 4.94 185.06 -45.89
CA ASN A 345 5.30 186.44 -45.56
C ASN A 345 5.68 187.23 -46.82
N ASP A 346 6.47 186.64 -47.72
CA ASP A 346 6.88 187.24 -49.01
C ASP A 346 5.69 187.60 -49.91
N LEU A 347 4.65 186.75 -49.90
CA LEU A 347 3.41 186.99 -50.65
C LEU A 347 2.60 188.18 -50.09
N SER A 348 2.66 188.40 -48.78
CA SER A 348 1.95 189.52 -48.16
C SER A 348 2.58 190.88 -48.51
N GLU A 349 3.92 190.94 -48.62
CA GLU A 349 4.65 192.16 -48.95
C GLU A 349 4.45 192.59 -50.41
N THR A 350 4.35 191.63 -51.34
CA THR A 350 4.11 191.91 -52.77
C THR A 350 2.70 192.45 -53.04
N VAL A 351 1.70 192.00 -52.29
CA VAL A 351 0.31 192.49 -52.42
C VAL A 351 0.18 193.95 -51.97
N THR A 352 0.89 194.36 -50.92
CA THR A 352 0.95 195.77 -50.48
C THR A 352 1.60 196.68 -51.52
N ALA A 353 2.68 196.23 -52.18
CA ALA A 353 3.39 197.03 -53.19
C ALA A 353 2.54 197.30 -54.46
N VAL A 354 1.64 196.39 -54.84
CA VAL A 354 0.76 196.56 -56.03
C VAL A 354 -0.39 197.51 -55.75
N SER A 355 -0.89 197.58 -54.51
CA SER A 355 -1.99 198.47 -54.13
C SER A 355 -1.62 199.96 -54.16
N ASP A 356 -0.35 200.31 -53.92
CA ASP A 356 0.09 201.69 -53.82
C ASP A 356 0.43 202.33 -55.18
N ALA A 357 0.68 201.52 -56.23
CA ALA A 357 1.02 202.01 -57.56
C ALA A 357 -0.17 202.56 -58.38
N TYR A 358 -1.42 202.23 -58.04
CA TYR A 358 -2.59 202.55 -58.88
C TYR A 358 -3.32 203.87 -58.52
N LYS A 359 -2.95 204.56 -57.42
CA LYS A 359 -3.62 205.80 -56.96
C LYS A 359 -2.96 207.12 -57.43
N GLY A 360 -1.93 207.08 -58.28
CA GLY A 360 -0.99 208.21 -58.45
C GLY A 360 -0.96 209.01 -59.76
N SER A 361 -1.83 208.81 -60.77
CA SER A 361 -1.65 209.56 -62.04
C SER A 361 -2.94 209.86 -62.83
N TRP A 362 -3.52 211.04 -62.60
CA TRP A 362 -4.29 211.81 -63.61
C TRP A 362 -3.92 213.31 -63.49
N GLU A 363 -3.63 213.95 -64.64
CA GLU A 363 -4.01 215.33 -65.09
C GLU A 363 -3.02 215.88 -66.17
N PRO A 364 -3.35 216.91 -67.00
CA PRO A 364 -4.57 217.17 -67.79
C PRO A 364 -4.27 217.61 -69.26
N LYS A 365 -5.04 217.11 -70.23
CA LYS A 365 -5.55 217.81 -71.42
C LYS A 365 -6.62 216.99 -72.13
#